data_AF-A0A527ZLE5-F1
#
_entry.id   AF-A0A527ZLE5-F1
#
_cell.length_a   1.000
_cell.length_b   1.000
_cell.length_c   1.000
_cell.angle_alpha   90.00
_cell.angle_beta   90.00
_cell.angle_gamma   90.00
#
_symmetry.space_group_name_H-M   'P 1'
#
loop_
_entity.id
_entity.type
_entity.pdbx_description
1 polymer ?
#
loop_
_entity_poly.entity_id
_entity_poly.type
_entity_poly.pdbx_seq_one_letter_code
_entity_poly.pdbx_strand_id
1 'polypeptide(L)'
;LTTARDMAVLGTALRARFPQHFHYFSESDFMFRGRLVRGHNDMLGRVRGVNGIKTGFIRASGFNIVTSYDADGRRLILVVMGADSARQRNDHVEALIQRNLSPASNTTTRLLYPGEQ
;
A
#
# COMPACT_ATOMS: atom_id res chain seq x y z
N LEU A 1 -8.34 10.14 -13.97
CA LEU A 1 -7.53 8.97 -14.37
C LEU A 1 -6.21 9.02 -13.59
N THR A 2 -5.57 7.89 -13.31
CA THR A 2 -4.26 7.81 -12.60
C THR A 2 -3.51 6.55 -13.06
N THR A 3 -2.23 6.43 -12.72
CA THR A 3 -1.41 5.24 -13.01
C THR A 3 -0.86 4.59 -11.72
N ALA A 4 -0.35 3.37 -11.83
CA ALA A 4 0.31 2.70 -10.71
C ALA A 4 1.53 3.50 -10.21
N ARG A 5 2.25 4.16 -11.13
CA ARG A 5 3.38 5.02 -10.81
C ARG A 5 2.94 6.25 -10.02
N ASP A 6 1.90 6.94 -10.45
CA ASP A 6 1.39 8.12 -9.75
C ASP A 6 0.92 7.78 -8.34
N MET A 7 0.25 6.64 -8.18
CA MET A 7 -0.18 6.15 -6.86
C MET A 7 1.00 5.76 -5.96
N ALA A 8 2.09 5.22 -6.52
CA ALA A 8 3.30 4.93 -5.76
C ALA A 8 4.00 6.21 -5.29
N VAL A 9 4.05 7.23 -6.15
CA VAL A 9 4.54 8.58 -5.79
C VAL A 9 3.67 9.16 -4.66
N LEU A 10 2.35 9.10 -4.80
CA LEU A 10 1.42 9.58 -3.79
C LEU A 10 1.58 8.85 -2.45
N GLY A 11 1.66 7.52 -2.46
CA GLY A 11 1.87 6.73 -1.24
C GLY A 11 3.21 7.05 -0.56
N THR A 12 4.26 7.28 -1.34
CA THR A 12 5.57 7.71 -0.84
C THR A 12 5.50 9.11 -0.22
N ALA A 13 4.83 10.05 -0.90
CA ALA A 13 4.63 11.41 -0.41
C ALA A 13 3.80 11.45 0.87
N LEU A 14 2.74 10.65 0.97
CA LEU A 14 1.91 10.55 2.18
C LEU A 14 2.74 10.13 3.39
N ARG A 15 3.56 9.08 3.23
CA ARG A 15 4.43 8.59 4.32
C ARG A 15 5.49 9.61 4.71
N ALA A 16 6.12 10.27 3.73
CA ALA A 16 7.21 11.20 3.98
C ALA A 16 6.73 12.53 4.58
N ARG A 17 5.60 13.07 4.08
CA ARG A 17 5.12 14.42 4.43
C ARG A 17 4.13 14.42 5.59
N PHE A 18 3.46 13.30 5.86
CA PHE A 18 2.45 13.19 6.91
C PHE A 18 2.65 11.95 7.79
N PRO A 19 3.88 11.67 8.30
CA PRO A 19 4.15 10.49 9.12
C PRO A 19 3.27 10.42 10.37
N GLN A 20 2.92 11.57 10.96
CA GLN A 20 2.06 11.68 12.14
C GLN A 20 0.63 11.14 11.90
N HIS A 21 0.15 11.13 10.66
CA HIS A 21 -1.19 10.66 10.30
C HIS A 21 -1.19 9.25 9.70
N PHE A 22 -0.02 8.67 9.43
CA PHE A 22 0.07 7.41 8.71
C PHE A 22 -0.55 6.24 9.50
N HIS A 23 -0.61 6.35 10.83
CA HIS A 23 -1.23 5.35 11.71
C HIS A 23 -2.70 5.07 11.36
N TYR A 24 -3.45 6.05 10.85
CA TYR A 24 -4.85 5.83 10.43
C TYR A 24 -5.00 4.76 9.35
N PHE A 25 -3.96 4.53 8.54
CA PHE A 25 -3.98 3.50 7.50
C PHE A 25 -3.72 2.08 8.04
N SER A 26 -3.25 1.97 9.27
CA SER A 26 -3.00 0.69 9.96
C SER A 26 -4.21 0.19 10.74
N GLU A 27 -5.23 1.03 10.94
CA GLU A 27 -6.45 0.66 11.65
C GLU A 27 -7.29 -0.31 10.82
N SER A 28 -7.60 -1.49 11.38
CA SER A 28 -8.46 -2.49 10.72
C SER A 28 -9.93 -2.08 10.72
N ASP A 29 -10.32 -1.22 11.65
CA ASP A 29 -11.69 -0.80 11.89
C ASP A 29 -11.71 0.49 12.72
N PHE A 30 -12.86 1.16 12.77
CA PHE A 30 -13.08 2.31 13.63
C PHE A 30 -14.54 2.41 14.05
N MET A 31 -14.79 3.09 15.16
CA MET A 31 -16.14 3.35 15.66
C MET A 31 -16.66 4.70 15.13
N PHE A 32 -17.84 4.69 14.52
CA PHE A 32 -18.51 5.91 14.09
C PHE A 32 -19.99 5.85 14.48
N ARG A 33 -20.44 6.80 15.31
CA ARG A 33 -21.83 6.90 15.79
C ARG A 33 -22.36 5.58 16.37
N GLY A 34 -21.54 4.92 17.20
CA GLY A 34 -21.89 3.65 17.84
C GLY A 34 -21.82 2.42 16.93
N ARG A 35 -21.38 2.57 15.66
CA ARG A 35 -21.24 1.48 14.72
C ARG A 35 -19.77 1.20 14.41
N LEU A 36 -19.38 -0.06 14.48
CA LEU A 36 -18.08 -0.53 14.00
C LEU A 36 -18.07 -0.53 12.47
N VAL A 37 -17.13 0.20 11.89
CA VAL A 37 -16.87 0.25 10.44
C VAL A 37 -15.57 -0.50 10.18
N ARG A 38 -15.66 -1.62 9.48
CA ARG A 38 -14.48 -2.42 9.10
C ARG A 38 -13.80 -1.84 7.86
N GLY A 39 -12.48 -1.84 7.88
CA GLY A 39 -11.64 -1.57 6.72
C GLY A 39 -11.76 -2.68 5.67
N HIS A 40 -11.28 -2.36 4.47
CA HIS A 40 -11.28 -3.28 3.31
C HIS A 40 -9.87 -3.78 2.96
N ASN A 41 -8.87 -3.45 3.78
CA ASN A 41 -7.48 -3.81 3.53
C ASN A 41 -7.15 -5.11 4.28
N ASP A 42 -7.53 -6.24 3.68
CA ASP A 42 -7.31 -7.58 4.26
C ASP A 42 -5.83 -7.95 4.40
N MET A 43 -4.92 -7.11 3.89
CA MET A 43 -3.48 -7.30 4.05
C MET A 43 -3.01 -6.92 5.46
N LEU A 44 -3.75 -6.03 6.15
CA LEU A 44 -3.49 -5.70 7.55
C LEU A 44 -3.70 -6.95 8.42
N GLY A 45 -2.70 -7.31 9.22
CA GLY A 45 -2.72 -8.52 10.06
C GLY A 45 -2.49 -9.83 9.30
N ARG A 46 -2.76 -9.90 7.99
CA ARG A 46 -2.44 -11.06 7.15
C ARG A 46 -0.95 -11.15 6.84
N VAL A 47 -0.32 -10.03 6.48
CA VAL A 47 1.10 -9.98 6.15
C VAL A 47 1.83 -9.14 7.17
N ARG A 48 2.78 -9.75 7.89
CA ARG A 48 3.63 -9.05 8.87
C ARG A 48 4.34 -7.88 8.19
N GLY A 49 4.27 -6.70 8.81
CA GLY A 49 4.90 -5.48 8.30
C GLY A 49 4.02 -4.64 7.38
N VAL A 50 2.86 -5.14 6.93
CA VAL A 50 1.91 -4.31 6.17
C VAL A 50 1.17 -3.34 7.11
N ASN A 51 1.14 -2.05 6.74
CA ASN A 51 0.60 -0.97 7.58
C ASN A 51 -0.13 0.14 6.80
N GLY A 52 -0.75 -0.19 5.67
CA GLY A 52 -1.53 0.76 4.87
C GLY A 52 -1.83 0.26 3.45
N ILE A 53 -2.22 1.08 2.49
CA ILE A 53 -2.82 2.41 2.63
C ILE A 53 -4.31 2.31 2.28
N LYS A 54 -4.64 1.86 1.06
CA LYS A 54 -6.03 1.88 0.60
C LYS A 54 -6.31 0.87 -0.52
N THR A 55 -7.47 0.23 -0.44
CA THR A 55 -8.08 -0.57 -1.51
C THR A 55 -9.12 0.23 -2.30
N GLY A 56 -9.33 -0.13 -3.57
CA GLY A 56 -10.37 0.46 -4.43
C GLY A 56 -10.95 -0.54 -5.42
N PHE A 57 -12.22 -0.37 -5.79
CA PHE A 57 -12.91 -1.20 -6.77
C PHE A 57 -14.02 -0.41 -7.45
N ILE A 58 -14.04 -0.47 -8.78
CA ILE A 58 -15.22 -0.21 -9.61
C ILE A 58 -15.19 -1.20 -10.78
N ARG A 59 -16.35 -1.47 -11.40
CA ARG A 59 -16.45 -2.42 -12.53
C ARG A 59 -15.47 -2.09 -13.66
N ALA A 60 -15.26 -0.80 -13.97
CA ALA A 60 -14.38 -0.37 -15.05
C ALA A 60 -12.88 -0.51 -14.75
N SER A 61 -12.46 -0.65 -13.49
CA SER A 61 -11.05 -0.68 -13.10
C SER A 61 -10.57 -2.00 -12.51
N GLY A 62 -11.48 -2.94 -12.25
CA GLY A 62 -11.18 -4.10 -11.40
C GLY A 62 -10.79 -3.69 -9.97
N PHE A 63 -10.09 -4.60 -9.29
CA PHE A 63 -9.64 -4.46 -7.91
C PHE A 63 -8.23 -3.88 -7.83
N ASN A 64 -8.09 -2.82 -7.03
CA ASN A 64 -6.86 -2.05 -6.88
C ASN A 64 -6.45 -1.98 -5.39
N ILE A 65 -5.15 -1.83 -5.13
CA ILE A 65 -4.60 -1.55 -3.81
C ILE A 65 -3.30 -0.73 -3.93
N VAL A 66 -3.18 0.25 -3.04
CA VAL A 66 -1.89 0.83 -2.65
C VAL A 66 -1.64 0.38 -1.22
N THR A 67 -0.53 -0.33 -1.00
CA THR A 67 -0.14 -0.81 0.32
C THR A 67 1.26 -0.34 0.72
N SER A 68 1.51 -0.32 2.02
CA SER A 68 2.81 0.01 2.60
C SER A 68 3.30 -1.18 3.41
N TYR A 69 4.59 -1.47 3.29
CA TYR A 69 5.31 -2.48 4.07
C TYR A 69 6.47 -1.80 4.80
N ASP A 70 6.55 -1.96 6.11
CA ASP A 70 7.63 -1.48 6.97
C ASP A 70 8.01 -2.58 7.99
N ALA A 71 8.94 -3.43 7.59
CA ALA A 71 9.52 -4.48 8.42
C ALA A 71 10.86 -4.94 7.82
N ASP A 72 11.64 -5.70 8.58
CA ASP A 72 12.89 -6.34 8.11
C ASP A 72 13.91 -5.35 7.50
N GLY A 73 13.93 -4.11 8.00
CA GLY A 73 14.80 -3.05 7.47
C GLY A 73 14.43 -2.60 6.05
N ARG A 74 13.19 -2.88 5.60
CA ARG A 74 12.67 -2.52 4.28
C ARG A 74 11.39 -1.70 4.41
N ARG A 75 11.32 -0.65 3.59
CA ARG A 75 10.23 0.32 3.57
C ARG A 75 9.69 0.49 2.16
N LEU A 76 8.62 -0.23 1.83
CA LEU A 76 8.08 -0.33 0.48
C LEU A 76 6.70 0.32 0.36
N ILE A 77 6.44 0.90 -0.82
CA ILE A 77 5.08 1.22 -1.28
C ILE A 77 4.82 0.33 -2.50
N LEU A 78 3.73 -0.43 -2.45
CA LEU A 78 3.37 -1.40 -3.47
C LEU A 78 2.00 -1.04 -4.04
N VAL A 79 1.88 -1.13 -5.36
CA VAL A 79 0.66 -0.78 -6.07
C VAL A 79 0.28 -1.90 -7.01
N VAL A 80 -0.97 -2.36 -6.91
CA VAL A 80 -1.61 -3.29 -7.84
C VAL A 80 -2.88 -2.62 -8.36
N MET A 81 -3.06 -2.62 -9.67
CA MET A 81 -4.26 -2.09 -10.32
C MET A 81 -4.79 -3.11 -11.33
N GLY A 82 -6.11 -3.19 -11.49
CA GLY A 82 -6.73 -3.99 -12.54
C GLY A 82 -6.87 -5.49 -12.27
N ALA A 83 -6.81 -5.95 -11.02
CA ALA A 83 -7.02 -7.37 -10.73
C ALA A 83 -8.49 -7.77 -10.90
N ASP A 84 -8.74 -9.02 -11.31
CA ASP A 84 -10.07 -9.59 -11.56
C ASP A 84 -10.84 -9.85 -10.26
N SER A 85 -10.12 -10.06 -9.15
CA SER A 85 -10.71 -10.30 -7.83
C SER A 85 -9.87 -9.72 -6.70
N ALA A 86 -10.51 -9.51 -5.53
CA ALA A 86 -9.81 -9.10 -4.32
C ALA A 86 -8.74 -10.12 -3.89
N ARG A 87 -8.96 -11.42 -4.14
CA ARG A 87 -7.98 -12.48 -3.86
C ARG A 87 -6.75 -12.33 -4.75
N GLN A 88 -6.94 -12.29 -6.07
CA GLN A 88 -5.84 -12.14 -7.04
C GLN A 88 -5.04 -10.85 -6.79
N ARG A 89 -5.72 -9.74 -6.44
CA ARG A 89 -5.08 -8.50 -6.02
C ARG A 89 -4.12 -8.71 -4.84
N ASN A 90 -4.57 -9.42 -3.81
CA ASN A 90 -3.78 -9.68 -2.61
C ASN A 90 -2.61 -10.63 -2.93
N ASP A 91 -2.84 -11.67 -3.72
CA ASP A 91 -1.80 -12.61 -4.16
C ASP A 91 -0.67 -11.86 -4.91
N HIS A 92 -1.02 -10.90 -5.78
CA HIS A 92 -0.04 -10.04 -6.45
C HIS A 92 0.77 -9.16 -5.47
N VAL A 93 0.14 -8.63 -4.42
CA VAL A 93 0.85 -7.88 -3.38
C VAL A 93 1.85 -8.77 -2.65
N GLU A 94 1.44 -9.97 -2.23
CA GLU A 94 2.32 -10.92 -1.54
C GLU A 94 3.52 -11.30 -2.42
N ALA A 95 3.28 -11.58 -3.70
CA ALA A 95 4.34 -11.86 -4.67
C ALA A 95 5.32 -10.68 -4.82
N LEU A 96 4.82 -9.43 -4.85
CA LEU A 96 5.67 -8.24 -4.89
C LEU A 96 6.50 -8.07 -3.61
N ILE A 97 5.95 -8.35 -2.44
CA ILE A 97 6.70 -8.33 -1.18
C ILE A 97 7.82 -9.36 -1.24
N GLN A 98 7.51 -10.62 -1.54
CA GLN A 98 8.49 -11.70 -1.62
C GLN A 98 9.63 -11.38 -2.60
N ARG A 99 9.28 -10.84 -3.78
CA ARG A 99 10.27 -10.43 -4.79
C ARG A 99 11.24 -9.35 -4.29
N ASN A 100 10.76 -8.40 -3.50
CA ASN A 100 11.57 -7.28 -3.00
C ASN A 100 12.34 -7.59 -1.71
N LEU A 101 11.91 -8.61 -0.95
CA LEU A 101 12.65 -9.11 0.22
C LEU A 101 13.73 -10.14 -0.15
N SER A 102 13.67 -10.69 -1.37
CA SER A 102 14.69 -11.62 -1.85
C SER A 102 16.07 -10.95 -1.97
N PRO A 103 17.17 -11.60 -1.57
CA PRO A 103 18.52 -11.01 -1.50
C PRO A 103 19.04 -10.37 -2.79
N ALA A 104 18.46 -10.73 -3.95
CA ALA A 104 18.85 -10.22 -5.26
C ALA A 104 18.35 -8.78 -5.55
N SER A 105 17.48 -8.21 -4.70
CA SER A 105 16.82 -6.92 -4.97
C SER A 105 17.46 -5.77 -4.18
N ASN A 106 18.72 -5.45 -4.46
CA ASN A 106 19.43 -4.30 -3.86
C ASN A 106 19.21 -2.98 -4.62
N THR A 107 18.05 -2.78 -5.25
CA THR A 107 17.75 -1.52 -5.96
C THR A 107 16.93 -0.58 -5.07
N THR A 108 17.60 0.38 -4.43
CA THR A 108 16.92 1.49 -3.76
C THR A 108 16.49 2.52 -4.81
N THR A 109 15.20 2.53 -5.15
CA THR A 109 14.64 3.59 -6.02
C THR A 109 14.33 4.82 -5.17
N ARG A 110 15.04 5.93 -5.39
CA ARG A 110 14.78 7.22 -4.73
C ARG A 110 13.98 8.13 -5.67
N LEU A 111 12.82 8.59 -5.22
CA LEU A 111 12.09 9.68 -5.86
C LEU A 111 12.77 11.00 -5.47
N LEU A 112 13.09 11.83 -6.46
CA LEU A 112 13.63 13.18 -6.27
C LEU A 112 12.55 14.18 -6.66
N TYR A 113 12.28 15.14 -5.79
CA TYR A 113 11.45 16.30 -6.14
C TYR A 113 12.35 17.45 -6.66
N PRO A 114 11.86 18.30 -7.58
CA PRO A 114 12.58 19.53 -7.94
C PRO A 114 12.80 20.37 -6.69
N GLY A 115 14.07 20.62 -6.31
CA GLY A 115 14.47 21.38 -5.13
C GLY A 115 15.15 20.60 -4.00
N GLU A 116 15.29 19.27 -4.11
CA GLU A 116 16.01 18.42 -3.14
C GLU A 116 17.44 18.05 -3.61
N GLN A 117 18.20 19.02 -4.15
CA GLN A 117 19.65 18.90 -4.40
C GLN A 117 20.44 19.63 -3.33
#